data_AF-A0A5J4VHK2-F1
#
_entry.id   AF-A0A5J4VHK2-F1
#
_cell.length_a   1.000
_cell.length_b   1.000
_cell.length_c   1.000
_cell.angle_alpha   90.00
_cell.angle_beta   90.00
_cell.angle_gamma   90.00
#
_symmetry.space_group_name_H-M   'P 1'
#
loop_
_entity.id
_entity.type
_entity.pdbx_description
1 polymer ?
#
loop_
_entity_poly.entity_id
_entity_poly.type
_entity_poly.pdbx_seq_one_letter_code
_entity_poly.pdbx_strand_id
1 'polypeptide(L)'
;MSTLITIPNKTVTYSEIDEVLNDFIEAKAAYDTVVEKHLINQLTSDSKQDILSTIGAENFKMKYSHTLVLFDDAMSVFNNKQLPLFKRLFKNRQSRITYFLCLQDIIGLDANKVWEQYKNLTKRQALIVQYSNDGTKIKILNS
;
A
#
# COMPACT_ATOMS: atom_id res chain seq x y z
N MET A 1 26.21 12.35 14.71
CA MET A 1 24.76 12.39 14.45
C MET A 1 24.52 11.74 13.11
N SER A 2 23.70 10.70 13.02
CA SER A 2 23.34 10.11 11.74
C SER A 2 22.46 11.09 10.97
N THR A 3 22.88 11.48 9.77
CA THR A 3 22.07 12.29 8.86
C THR A 3 20.84 11.46 8.49
N LEU A 4 19.66 11.87 8.97
CA LEU A 4 18.41 11.22 8.60
C LEU A 4 18.09 11.55 7.14
N ILE A 5 17.71 10.54 6.37
CA ILE A 5 17.24 10.73 5.00
C ILE A 5 15.77 11.14 5.09
N THR A 6 15.48 12.36 4.65
CA THR A 6 14.10 12.83 4.51
C THR A 6 13.51 12.27 3.22
N ILE A 7 12.44 11.48 3.34
CA ILE A 7 11.70 10.96 2.19
C ILE A 7 10.42 11.80 2.03
N PRO A 8 10.18 12.39 0.83
CA PRO A 8 8.92 13.05 0.53
C PRO A 8 7.75 12.09 0.76
N ASN A 9 6.73 12.52 1.49
CA ASN A 9 5.56 11.72 1.80
C ASN A 9 4.28 12.55 1.67
N LYS A 10 3.18 11.87 1.36
CA LYS A 10 1.84 12.44 1.26
C LYS A 10 0.86 11.43 1.83
N THR A 11 0.07 11.85 2.82
CA THR A 11 -1.05 11.06 3.34
C THR A 11 -2.29 11.40 2.55
N VAL A 12 -3.07 10.39 2.16
CA VAL A 12 -4.28 10.54 1.35
C VAL A 12 -5.35 9.61 1.87
N THR A 13 -6.62 9.98 1.67
CA THR A 13 -7.75 9.12 2.02
C THR A 13 -8.02 8.08 0.93
N TYR A 14 -8.72 7.00 1.27
CA TYR A 14 -9.17 5.99 0.30
C TYR A 14 -10.11 6.57 -0.77
N SER A 15 -10.82 7.66 -0.49
CA SER A 15 -11.69 8.33 -1.47
C SER A 15 -10.90 9.11 -2.52
N GLU A 16 -9.71 9.60 -2.18
CA GLU A 16 -8.90 10.47 -3.04
C GLU A 16 -7.77 9.69 -3.76
N ILE A 17 -7.41 8.50 -3.26
CA ILE A 17 -6.23 7.76 -3.71
C ILE A 17 -6.22 7.48 -5.22
N ASP A 18 -7.37 7.24 -5.84
CA ASP A 18 -7.42 6.94 -7.28
C ASP A 18 -7.06 8.16 -8.13
N GLU A 19 -7.55 9.35 -7.77
CA GLU A 19 -7.21 10.61 -8.42
C GLU A 19 -5.74 10.94 -8.19
N VAL A 20 -5.28 10.87 -6.93
CA VAL A 20 -3.88 11.15 -6.61
C VAL A 20 -2.92 10.21 -7.33
N LEU A 21 -3.23 8.91 -7.43
CA LEU A 21 -2.40 7.98 -8.17
C LEU A 21 -2.41 8.24 -9.69
N ASN A 22 -3.51 8.76 -10.25
CA ASN A 22 -3.55 9.14 -11.67
C ASN A 22 -2.60 10.29 -11.94
N ASP A 23 -2.79 11.42 -11.25
CA ASP A 23 -1.97 12.61 -11.41
C ASP A 23 -0.49 12.28 -11.20
N PHE A 24 -0.21 11.43 -10.21
CA PHE A 24 1.14 11.01 -9.90
C PHE A 24 1.77 10.12 -10.99
N ILE A 25 1.01 9.19 -11.56
CA ILE A 25 1.48 8.34 -12.67
C ILE A 25 1.72 9.19 -13.93
N GLU A 26 0.83 10.12 -14.23
CA GLU A 26 0.96 11.04 -15.37
C GLU A 26 2.16 11.96 -15.20
N ALA A 27 2.33 12.56 -14.03
CA ALA A 27 3.50 13.38 -13.71
C ALA A 27 4.80 12.58 -13.87
N LYS A 28 4.86 11.32 -13.41
CA LYS A 28 6.04 10.46 -13.59
C LYS A 28 6.34 10.19 -15.06
N ALA A 29 5.32 9.90 -15.86
CA ALA A 29 5.50 9.69 -17.30
C ALA A 29 6.00 10.97 -18.00
N ALA A 30 5.48 12.14 -17.60
CA ALA A 30 5.95 13.42 -18.08
C ALA A 30 7.41 13.67 -17.67
N TYR A 31 7.76 13.42 -16.41
CA TYR A 31 9.13 13.54 -15.90
C TYR A 31 10.11 12.64 -16.67
N ASP A 32 9.76 11.37 -16.85
CA ASP A 32 10.58 10.42 -17.61
C ASP A 32 10.80 10.92 -19.05
N THR A 33 9.74 11.40 -19.70
CA THR A 33 9.80 11.98 -21.04
C THR A 33 10.73 13.20 -21.09
N VAL A 34 10.64 14.10 -20.11
CA VAL A 34 11.48 15.31 -20.03
C VAL A 34 12.95 14.94 -19.89
N VAL A 35 13.26 13.96 -19.05
CA VAL A 35 14.63 13.49 -18.80
C VAL A 35 15.19 12.76 -20.03
N GLU A 36 14.44 11.81 -20.58
CA GLU A 36 14.87 10.97 -21.71
C GLU A 36 15.06 11.76 -23.01
N LYS A 37 14.17 12.73 -23.27
CA LYS A 37 14.21 13.55 -24.49
C LYS A 37 14.92 14.89 -24.30
N HIS A 38 15.50 15.13 -23.12
CA HIS A 38 16.20 16.38 -22.78
C HIS A 38 15.38 17.65 -23.02
N LEU A 39 14.08 17.61 -22.70
CA LEU A 39 13.14 18.68 -23.04
C LEU A 39 13.08 19.81 -22.02
N ILE A 40 13.89 19.78 -20.96
CA ILE A 40 13.83 20.73 -19.82
C ILE A 40 13.76 22.21 -20.26
N ASN A 41 14.49 22.59 -21.31
CA ASN A 41 14.52 23.98 -21.79
C ASN A 41 13.27 24.40 -22.58
N GLN A 42 12.41 23.44 -22.93
CA GLN A 42 11.16 23.65 -23.69
C GLN A 42 9.93 23.76 -22.80
N LEU A 43 10.03 23.41 -21.51
CA LEU A 43 8.93 23.57 -20.56
C LEU A 43 8.87 24.99 -20.02
N THR A 44 7.65 25.48 -19.84
CA THR A 44 7.37 26.69 -19.06
C THR A 44 7.72 26.46 -17.58
N SER A 45 7.90 27.55 -16.82
CA SER A 45 8.16 27.47 -15.39
C SER A 45 7.05 26.76 -14.63
N ASP A 46 5.80 27.03 -14.99
CA ASP A 46 4.63 26.43 -14.33
C ASP A 46 4.58 24.91 -14.57
N SER A 47 4.76 24.45 -15.81
CA SER A 47 4.77 23.01 -16.10
C SER A 47 5.92 22.27 -15.42
N LYS A 48 7.09 22.92 -15.24
CA LYS A 48 8.19 22.34 -14.46
C LYS A 48 7.78 22.20 -13.00
N GLN A 49 7.19 23.24 -12.44
CA GLN A 49 6.78 23.26 -11.04
C GLN A 49 5.69 22.23 -10.76
N ASP A 50 4.71 22.08 -11.65
CA ASP A 50 3.63 21.11 -11.52
C ASP A 50 4.15 19.66 -11.50
N ILE A 51 5.04 19.30 -12.44
CA ILE A 51 5.65 17.97 -12.48
C ILE A 51 6.49 17.70 -11.22
N LEU A 52 7.36 18.66 -10.86
CA LEU A 52 8.29 18.50 -9.74
C LEU A 52 7.58 18.43 -8.39
N SER A 53 6.58 19.30 -8.17
CA SER A 53 5.79 19.31 -6.94
C SER A 53 4.93 18.07 -6.77
N THR A 54 4.34 17.56 -7.87
CA THR A 54 3.54 16.33 -7.84
C THR A 54 4.39 15.11 -7.47
N ILE A 55 5.61 15.00 -8.02
CA ILE A 55 6.51 13.86 -7.74
C ILE A 55 7.25 14.02 -6.40
N GLY A 56 7.35 15.24 -5.88
CA GLY A 56 8.18 15.56 -4.71
C GLY A 56 9.67 15.60 -5.03
N ALA A 57 10.04 16.08 -6.23
CA ALA A 57 11.42 16.23 -6.68
C ALA A 57 11.83 17.71 -6.72
N GLU A 58 13.10 18.01 -6.43
CA GLU A 58 13.63 19.38 -6.49
C GLU A 58 14.07 19.80 -7.90
N ASN A 59 14.41 18.83 -8.75
CA ASN A 59 14.93 19.05 -10.10
C ASN A 59 14.83 17.77 -10.95
N PHE A 60 15.10 17.90 -12.25
CA PHE A 60 15.08 16.80 -13.22
C PHE A 60 16.38 15.97 -13.27
N LYS A 61 17.05 15.74 -12.13
CA LYS A 61 18.30 14.95 -12.08
C LYS A 61 18.11 13.52 -11.58
N MET A 62 16.96 13.17 -10.99
CA MET A 62 16.69 11.79 -10.59
C MET A 62 16.59 10.91 -11.83
N LYS A 63 17.46 9.89 -11.90
CA LYS A 63 17.45 8.90 -12.98
C LYS A 63 16.23 7.97 -12.90
N TYR A 64 15.87 7.56 -11.68
CA TYR A 64 14.69 6.75 -11.45
C TYR A 64 13.90 7.27 -10.24
N SER A 65 12.59 7.45 -10.41
CA SER A 65 11.67 7.78 -9.33
C SER A 65 10.93 6.51 -8.90
N HIS A 66 11.33 5.92 -7.78
CA HIS A 66 10.62 4.78 -7.20
C HIS A 66 9.66 5.27 -6.11
N THR A 67 8.47 4.70 -6.06
CA THR A 67 7.42 5.15 -5.14
C THR A 67 6.94 4.01 -4.28
N LEU A 68 6.83 4.28 -2.97
CA LEU A 68 6.27 3.35 -2.01
C LEU A 68 4.86 3.81 -1.65
N VAL A 69 3.88 2.92 -1.77
CA VAL A 69 2.50 3.17 -1.33
C VAL A 69 2.22 2.21 -0.18
N LEU A 70 1.95 2.78 0.99
CA LEU A 70 1.64 2.04 2.21
C LEU A 70 0.13 2.09 2.44
N PHE A 71 -0.52 0.93 2.44
CA PHE A 71 -1.90 0.78 2.88
C PHE A 71 -1.90 0.32 4.34
N ASP A 72 -2.64 1.02 5.20
CA ASP A 72 -2.82 0.72 6.61
C ASP A 72 -3.79 -0.45 6.85
N ASP A 73 -4.91 -0.47 6.11
CA ASP A 73 -5.84 -1.59 6.00
C ASP A 73 -6.31 -1.81 4.55
N ALA A 74 -5.58 -2.67 3.84
CA ALA A 74 -5.90 -2.99 2.46
C ALA A 74 -7.11 -3.93 2.30
N MET A 75 -7.73 -4.44 3.38
CA MET A 75 -8.84 -5.42 3.27
C MET A 75 -10.01 -4.87 2.45
N SER A 76 -10.34 -3.60 2.63
CA SER A 76 -11.39 -2.91 1.87
C SER A 76 -11.15 -2.96 0.35
N VAL A 77 -9.88 -2.87 -0.08
CA VAL A 77 -9.47 -2.93 -1.49
C VAL A 77 -9.65 -4.33 -2.06
N PHE A 78 -9.36 -5.37 -1.27
CA PHE A 78 -9.51 -6.76 -1.70
C PHE A 78 -10.97 -7.25 -1.69
N ASN A 79 -11.81 -6.68 -0.83
CA ASN A 79 -13.23 -7.02 -0.73
C ASN A 79 -14.04 -6.60 -1.97
N ASN A 80 -13.59 -5.60 -2.71
CA ASN A 80 -14.26 -5.14 -3.92
C ASN A 80 -13.32 -5.18 -5.14
N LYS A 81 -13.35 -6.31 -5.85
CA LYS A 81 -12.56 -6.54 -7.08
C LYS A 81 -12.87 -5.58 -8.22
N GLN A 82 -13.99 -4.85 -8.16
CA GLN A 82 -14.34 -3.85 -9.17
C GLN A 82 -13.69 -2.49 -8.91
N LEU A 83 -13.16 -2.25 -7.70
CA LEU A 83 -12.45 -1.01 -7.39
C LEU A 83 -11.30 -0.80 -8.39
N PRO A 84 -11.16 0.41 -8.96
CA PRO A 84 -10.03 0.74 -9.82
C PRO A 84 -8.70 0.46 -9.11
N LEU A 85 -8.61 0.80 -7.83
CA LEU A 85 -7.47 0.54 -6.97
C LEU A 85 -7.08 -0.95 -6.90
N PHE A 86 -8.03 -1.88 -6.82
CA PHE A 86 -7.75 -3.31 -6.85
C PHE A 86 -7.07 -3.72 -8.17
N LYS A 87 -7.57 -3.22 -9.30
CA LYS A 87 -7.00 -3.50 -10.63
C LYS A 87 -5.59 -2.92 -10.77
N ARG A 88 -5.31 -1.77 -10.13
CA ARG A 88 -3.99 -1.10 -10.14
C ARG A 88 -2.90 -1.90 -9.44
N LEU A 89 -3.23 -2.65 -8.38
CA LEU A 89 -2.27 -3.50 -7.66
C LEU A 89 -1.52 -4.45 -8.59
N PHE A 90 -2.15 -4.85 -9.70
CA PHE A 90 -1.59 -5.77 -10.68
C PHE A 90 -0.97 -5.09 -11.91
N LYS A 91 -1.17 -3.78 -12.11
CA LYS A 91 -0.80 -3.06 -13.34
C LYS A 91 0.34 -2.05 -13.17
N ASN A 92 0.62 -1.61 -11.94
CA ASN A 92 1.49 -0.45 -11.71
C ASN A 92 3.00 -0.77 -11.60
N ARG A 93 3.45 -1.91 -12.12
CA ARG A 93 4.89 -2.26 -12.21
C ARG A 93 5.65 -1.33 -13.16
N GLN A 94 5.01 -0.88 -14.25
CA GLN A 94 5.63 0.02 -15.24
C GLN A 94 5.94 1.39 -14.63
N SER A 95 5.08 1.91 -13.77
CA SER A 95 5.27 3.20 -13.10
C SER A 95 6.23 3.15 -11.91
N ARG A 96 6.94 2.03 -11.66
CA ARG A 96 7.89 1.88 -10.53
C ARG A 96 7.24 2.18 -9.17
N ILE A 97 6.03 1.68 -8.98
CA ILE A 97 5.29 1.77 -7.71
C ILE A 97 5.35 0.41 -7.01
N THR A 98 5.78 0.41 -5.75
CA THR A 98 5.75 -0.76 -4.88
C THR A 98 4.71 -0.54 -3.78
N TYR A 99 3.78 -1.48 -3.67
CA TYR A 99 2.74 -1.47 -2.66
C TYR A 99 3.16 -2.30 -1.46
N PHE A 100 2.99 -1.73 -0.27
CA PHE A 100 2.96 -2.48 0.98
C PHE A 100 1.51 -2.49 1.47
N LEU A 101 0.95 -3.68 1.58
CA LEU A 101 -0.44 -3.88 1.93
C LEU A 101 -0.49 -4.46 3.34
N CYS A 102 -0.79 -3.63 4.34
CA CYS A 102 -1.14 -4.15 5.64
C CYS A 102 -2.54 -4.76 5.55
N LEU A 103 -2.62 -6.07 5.74
CA LEU A 103 -3.87 -6.79 5.84
C LEU A 103 -4.19 -6.93 7.32
N GLN A 104 -5.01 -6.03 7.83
CA GLN A 104 -5.59 -6.19 9.16
C GLN A 104 -6.84 -7.04 9.02
N ASP A 105 -6.65 -8.36 9.10
CA ASP A 105 -7.78 -9.28 9.04
C ASP A 105 -8.66 -9.10 10.29
N ILE A 106 -9.90 -8.63 10.11
CA ILE A 106 -10.96 -8.71 11.14
C ILE A 106 -11.60 -10.10 11.13
N ILE A 107 -11.02 -11.11 10.47
CA ILE A 107 -11.08 -12.47 11.02
C ILE A 107 -10.14 -12.57 12.24
N GLY A 108 -10.11 -11.51 13.04
CA GLY A 108 -10.02 -11.58 14.48
C GLY A 108 -11.08 -12.56 14.95
N LEU A 109 -10.64 -13.81 15.04
CA LEU A 109 -10.87 -14.65 16.19
C LEU A 109 -11.73 -13.92 17.22
N ASP A 110 -13.01 -14.26 17.37
CA ASP A 110 -13.82 -13.67 18.43
C ASP A 110 -13.08 -13.93 19.75
N ALA A 111 -12.47 -12.85 20.27
CA ALA A 111 -11.54 -12.95 21.38
C ALA A 111 -12.25 -13.55 22.59
N ASN A 112 -13.55 -13.25 22.75
CA ASN A 112 -14.39 -13.85 23.77
C ASN A 112 -14.61 -15.34 23.49
N LYS A 113 -14.95 -15.72 22.27
CA LYS A 113 -15.13 -17.13 21.89
C LYS A 113 -13.89 -17.98 22.14
N VAL A 114 -12.69 -17.43 21.91
CA VAL A 114 -11.43 -18.16 22.17
C VAL A 114 -11.05 -18.15 23.63
N TRP A 115 -11.24 -17.02 24.30
CA TRP A 115 -11.02 -16.93 25.74
C TRP A 115 -11.90 -17.89 26.53
N GLU A 116 -13.18 -18.01 26.17
CA GLU A 116 -14.12 -18.95 26.79
C GLU A 116 -13.69 -20.42 26.61
N GLN A 117 -13.05 -20.77 25.48
CA GLN A 117 -12.52 -22.11 25.26
C GLN A 117 -11.19 -22.33 26.01
N TYR A 118 -10.32 -21.33 26.00
CA TYR A 118 -8.99 -21.38 26.62
C TYR A 118 -9.06 -21.53 28.14
N LYS A 119 -9.91 -20.74 28.82
CA LYS A 119 -10.01 -20.75 30.29
C LYS A 119 -10.49 -22.09 30.87
N ASN A 120 -11.13 -22.92 30.03
CA ASN A 120 -11.68 -24.22 30.41
C ASN A 120 -10.73 -25.39 30.09
N LEU A 121 -9.52 -25.13 29.59
CA LEU A 121 -8.54 -26.18 29.31
C LEU A 121 -7.94 -26.75 30.59
N THR A 122 -7.75 -28.07 30.61
CA THR A 122 -6.97 -28.76 31.64
C THR A 122 -5.48 -28.78 31.29
N LYS A 123 -4.61 -29.11 32.26
CA LYS A 123 -3.14 -29.17 32.08
C LYS A 123 -2.66 -30.16 31.00
N ARG A 124 -3.53 -31.03 30.48
CA ARG A 124 -3.24 -32.03 29.45
C ARG A 124 -3.92 -31.72 28.11
N GLN A 125 -4.45 -30.52 27.95
CA GLN A 125 -5.18 -30.12 26.75
C GLN A 125 -4.50 -28.94 26.05
N ALA A 126 -4.58 -28.92 24.73
CA ALA A 126 -4.11 -27.82 23.91
C ALA A 126 -5.24 -27.30 23.01
N LEU A 127 -5.35 -25.98 22.88
CA LEU A 127 -6.21 -25.36 21.88
C LEU A 127 -5.49 -25.33 20.53
N ILE A 128 -6.11 -25.89 19.51
CA ILE A 128 -5.64 -25.77 18.13
C ILE A 128 -6.63 -24.89 17.37
N VAL A 129 -6.13 -23.77 16.87
CA VAL A 129 -6.88 -22.85 16.01
C VAL A 129 -6.46 -23.10 14.56
N GLN A 130 -7.40 -23.56 13.73
CA GLN A 130 -7.20 -23.80 12.31
C GLN A 130 -7.96 -22.76 11.51
N TYR A 131 -7.23 -21.90 10.80
CA TYR A 131 -7.80 -20.93 9.87
C TYR A 131 -8.17 -21.63 8.56
N SER A 132 -9.38 -21.33 8.07
CA SER A 132 -9.81 -21.75 6.73
C SER A 132 -10.73 -20.70 6.13
N ASN A 133 -10.77 -20.62 4.80
CA ASN A 133 -11.61 -19.68 4.06
C ASN A 133 -13.12 -19.88 4.34
N ASP A 134 -13.52 -21.07 4.82
CA ASP A 134 -14.90 -21.42 5.18
C ASP A 134 -15.21 -21.14 6.67
N GLY A 135 -14.29 -20.51 7.40
CA GLY A 135 -14.42 -20.16 8.81
C GLY A 135 -13.31 -20.74 9.69
N THR A 136 -13.05 -20.06 10.82
CA THR A 136 -12.07 -20.51 11.82
C THR A 136 -12.59 -21.71 12.60
N LYS A 137 -11.86 -22.82 12.60
CA LYS A 137 -12.16 -24.03 13.37
C LYS A 137 -11.30 -24.08 14.63
N ILE A 138 -11.93 -24.21 15.79
CA ILE A 138 -11.25 -24.39 17.08
C ILE A 138 -11.41 -25.86 17.48
N LYS A 139 -10.30 -26.51 17.83
CA LYS A 139 -10.27 -27.90 18.30
C LYS A 139 -9.50 -27.98 19.62
N ILE A 140 -9.92 -28.88 20.51
CA ILE A 140 -9.16 -29.22 21.71
C ILE A 140 -8.45 -30.54 21.44
N LEU A 141 -7.12 -30.53 21.56
CA LEU A 141 -6.30 -31.72 21.53
C LEU A 141 -6.11 -32.22 22.96
N ASN A 142 -6.40 -33.49 23.21
CA ASN A 142 -6.04 -34.15 24.46
C ASN A 142 -4.66 -34.79 24.28
N SER A 143 -3.76 -34.56 25.25
CA SER A 143 -2.48 -35.26 25.37
C SER A 143 -2.62 -36.59 26.11
#